data_AF-A0AA43CV02-F1
#
_entry.id   AF-A0AA43CV02-F1
#
_cell.length_a   1.000
_cell.length_b   1.000
_cell.length_c   1.000
_cell.angle_alpha   90.00
_cell.angle_beta   90.00
_cell.angle_gamma   90.00
#
_symmetry.space_group_name_H-M   'P 1'
#
loop_
_entity.id
_entity.type
_entity.pdbx_description
1 polymer ?
#
loop_
_entity_poly.entity_id
_entity_poly.type
_entity_poly.pdbx_seq_one_letter_code
_entity_poly.pdbx_strand_id
1 'polypeptide(L)'
;MNHKIVHSQNISKNCLVCGVDNAFGLKTRFYETEGNELIAVFTPLNEHQSYPNVMHGGISATILDEVIGRAIMMTTDSNTFGVTVNLNVRYIKPVPLGSEL
;
A
#
# COMPACT_ATOMS: atom_id res chain seq x y z
N MET A 1 5.42 2.54 -16.76
CA MET A 1 4.09 2.45 -17.41
C MET A 1 3.41 3.79 -17.17
N ASN A 2 2.74 4.37 -18.17
CA ASN A 2 2.00 5.62 -17.98
C ASN A 2 0.55 5.26 -17.61
N HIS A 3 0.21 5.34 -16.33
CA HIS A 3 -1.16 5.16 -15.88
C HIS A 3 -1.87 6.52 -15.89
N LYS A 4 -3.09 6.56 -16.44
CA LYS A 4 -3.96 7.75 -16.33
C LYS A 4 -4.76 7.64 -15.05
N ILE A 5 -4.47 8.53 -14.10
CA ILE A 5 -5.16 8.58 -12.81
C ILE A 5 -6.52 9.27 -12.97
N VAL A 6 -7.56 8.63 -12.46
CA VAL A 6 -8.95 9.14 -12.50
C VAL A 6 -9.45 9.55 -11.11
N HIS A 7 -8.92 8.93 -10.05
CA HIS A 7 -9.35 9.22 -8.69
C HIS A 7 -8.21 9.02 -7.67
N SER A 8 -8.26 9.75 -6.56
CA SER A 8 -7.39 9.57 -5.40
C SER A 8 -8.24 9.15 -4.22
N GLN A 9 -7.98 7.98 -3.64
CA GLN A 9 -8.76 7.48 -2.51
C GLN A 9 -8.47 8.25 -1.22
N ASN A 10 -9.47 8.30 -0.33
CA ASN A 10 -9.31 8.85 1.00
C ASN A 10 -8.31 8.03 1.83
N ILE A 11 -7.57 8.73 2.68
CA ILE A 11 -6.65 8.16 3.65
C ILE A 11 -7.17 8.35 5.08
N SER A 12 -6.57 7.63 6.03
CA SER A 12 -6.85 7.78 7.46
C SER A 12 -5.79 8.66 8.12
N LYS A 13 -6.06 9.12 9.35
CA LYS A 13 -5.07 9.82 10.18
C LYS A 13 -4.08 8.83 10.82
N ASN A 14 -4.60 7.74 11.38
CA ASN A 14 -3.84 6.87 12.28
C ASN A 14 -3.52 5.47 11.72
N CYS A 15 -3.95 5.16 10.49
CA CYS A 15 -3.68 3.86 9.87
C CYS A 15 -2.16 3.59 9.75
N LEU A 16 -1.74 2.33 9.92
CA LEU A 16 -0.35 1.91 9.73
C LEU A 16 0.14 2.12 8.28
N VAL A 17 -0.74 2.03 7.30
CA VAL A 17 -0.37 2.14 5.88
C VAL A 17 -0.50 3.59 5.38
N CYS A 18 -1.72 4.11 5.36
CA CYS A 18 -2.02 5.43 4.79
C CYS A 18 -1.98 6.58 5.81
N GLY A 19 -1.80 6.29 7.11
CA GLY A 19 -1.99 7.25 8.18
C GLY A 19 -1.02 8.42 8.15
N VAL A 20 -1.48 9.64 7.85
CA VAL A 20 -0.61 10.83 7.80
C VAL A 20 -0.14 11.32 9.16
N ASP A 21 -0.89 11.05 10.23
CA ASP A 21 -0.55 11.48 11.59
C ASP A 21 0.14 10.36 12.40
N ASN A 22 0.06 9.09 11.94
CA ASN A 22 0.76 7.98 12.59
C ASN A 22 2.27 8.06 12.36
N ALA A 23 3.08 8.31 13.40
CA ALA A 23 4.54 8.40 13.28
C ALA A 23 5.20 7.13 12.70
N PHE A 24 4.57 5.96 12.85
CA PHE A 24 5.01 4.68 12.30
C PHE A 24 4.31 4.31 10.98
N GLY A 25 3.49 5.21 10.44
CA GLY A 25 2.72 4.97 9.22
C GLY A 25 3.56 5.05 7.96
N LEU A 26 3.25 4.21 6.96
CA LEU A 26 3.96 4.15 5.68
C LEU A 26 3.68 5.35 4.75
N LYS A 27 2.70 6.19 5.11
CA LYS A 27 2.27 7.39 4.35
C LYS A 27 1.87 7.08 2.91
N THR A 28 1.34 5.88 2.68
CA THR A 28 0.97 5.40 1.35
C THR A 28 -0.19 6.20 0.78
N ARG A 29 -0.07 6.58 -0.49
CA ARG A 29 -1.12 7.22 -1.29
C ARG A 29 -1.72 6.21 -2.25
N PHE A 30 -3.01 6.35 -2.54
CA PHE A 30 -3.76 5.39 -3.36
C PHE A 30 -4.47 6.09 -4.51
N TYR A 31 -4.25 5.59 -5.72
CA TYR A 31 -4.78 6.17 -6.95
C TYR A 31 -5.47 5.13 -7.80
N GLU A 32 -6.66 5.47 -8.29
CA GLU A 32 -7.40 4.62 -9.22
C GLU A 32 -7.07 5.04 -10.65
N THR A 33 -6.88 4.05 -11.51
CA THR A 33 -6.58 4.27 -12.93
C THR A 33 -7.82 4.09 -13.80
N GLU A 34 -7.81 4.68 -14.99
CA GLU A 34 -8.85 4.43 -16.01
C GLU A 34 -8.98 2.95 -16.40
N GLY A 35 -7.91 2.16 -16.17
CA GLY A 35 -7.86 0.72 -16.41
C GLY A 35 -8.51 -0.14 -15.32
N ASN A 36 -9.21 0.46 -14.34
CA ASN A 36 -9.78 -0.22 -13.18
C ASN A 36 -8.70 -0.93 -12.32
N GLU A 37 -7.59 -0.23 -12.09
CA GLU A 37 -6.50 -0.67 -11.22
C GLU A 37 -6.37 0.28 -10.03
N LEU A 38 -5.92 -0.25 -8.90
CA LEU A 38 -5.49 0.56 -7.75
C LEU A 38 -3.96 0.57 -7.67
N ILE A 39 -3.37 1.75 -7.62
CA ILE A 39 -1.94 1.96 -7.41
C ILE A 39 -1.73 2.47 -5.99
N ALA A 40 -0.89 1.76 -5.23
CA ALA A 40 -0.29 2.28 -4.00
C ALA A 40 1.07 2.88 -4.30
N VAL A 41 1.33 4.07 -3.78
CA VAL A 41 2.62 4.76 -3.92
C VAL A 41 3.15 5.06 -2.53
N PHE A 42 4.37 4.60 -2.25
CA PHE A 42 5.06 4.84 -0.99
C PHE A 42 6.58 4.72 -1.15
N THR A 43 7.32 5.25 -0.19
CA THR A 43 8.79 5.14 -0.15
C THR A 43 9.20 4.34 1.09
N PRO A 44 9.81 3.16 0.94
CA PRO A 44 10.35 2.44 2.09
C PRO A 44 11.50 3.22 2.73
N LEU A 45 11.42 3.40 4.06
CA LEU A 45 12.43 4.11 4.85
C LEU A 45 13.35 3.14 5.58
N ASN A 46 14.38 3.66 6.22
CA ASN A 46 15.37 2.87 6.96
C ASN A 46 14.73 2.07 8.12
N GLU A 47 13.65 2.59 8.70
CA GLU A 47 12.89 1.95 9.77
C GLU A 47 12.11 0.72 9.28
N HIS A 48 11.88 0.58 7.98
CA HIS A 48 11.17 -0.56 7.36
C HIS A 48 12.12 -1.70 6.96
N GLN A 49 13.40 -1.59 7.31
CA GLN A 49 14.45 -2.50 6.90
C GLN A 49 14.36 -3.87 7.58
N SER A 50 14.72 -4.92 6.83
CA SER A 50 15.05 -6.24 7.37
C SER A 50 16.56 -6.43 7.30
N TYR A 51 17.07 -6.91 6.17
CA TYR A 51 18.51 -6.98 5.90
C TYR A 51 19.04 -5.62 5.41
N PRO A 52 20.36 -5.39 5.45
CA PRO A 52 20.97 -4.17 4.93
C PRO A 52 20.42 -3.79 3.54
N ASN A 53 19.80 -2.61 3.45
CA ASN A 53 19.19 -2.01 2.26
C ASN A 53 17.99 -2.76 1.65
N VAL A 54 17.36 -3.68 2.39
CA VAL A 54 16.19 -4.44 1.93
C VAL A 54 15.00 -4.22 2.86
N MET A 55 13.85 -3.86 2.30
CA MET A 55 12.60 -3.73 3.06
C MET A 55 12.15 -5.08 3.63
N HIS A 56 11.65 -5.07 4.86
CA HIS A 56 11.11 -6.25 5.52
C HIS A 56 9.91 -6.81 4.76
N GLY A 57 9.90 -8.13 4.50
CA GLY A 57 8.83 -8.77 3.73
C GLY A 57 7.44 -8.58 4.34
N GLY A 58 7.37 -8.51 5.68
CA GLY A 58 6.14 -8.14 6.39
C GLY A 58 5.56 -6.78 5.97
N ILE A 59 6.40 -5.76 5.71
CA ILE A 59 5.92 -4.46 5.22
C ILE A 59 5.40 -4.58 3.78
N SER A 60 6.05 -5.38 2.93
CA SER A 60 5.53 -5.68 1.60
C SER A 60 4.16 -6.34 1.68
N ALA A 61 3.99 -7.33 2.56
CA ALA A 61 2.70 -7.99 2.78
C ALA A 61 1.64 -7.02 3.33
N THR A 62 2.00 -6.14 4.26
CA THR A 62 1.10 -5.11 4.80
C THR A 62 0.59 -4.14 3.73
N ILE A 63 1.46 -3.69 2.82
CA ILE A 63 1.02 -2.85 1.68
C ILE A 63 0.09 -3.63 0.76
N LEU A 64 0.44 -4.87 0.42
CA LEU A 64 -0.41 -5.70 -0.45
C LEU A 64 -1.78 -5.96 0.17
N ASP A 65 -1.85 -6.22 1.47
CA ASP A 65 -3.09 -6.41 2.22
C ASP A 65 -4.01 -5.18 2.14
N GLU A 66 -3.47 -3.98 2.44
CA GLU A 66 -4.23 -2.73 2.36
C GLU A 66 -4.67 -2.42 0.91
N VAL A 67 -3.81 -2.64 -0.09
CA VAL A 67 -4.16 -2.44 -1.51
C VAL A 67 -5.32 -3.34 -1.92
N ILE A 68 -5.31 -4.61 -1.54
CA ILE A 68 -6.39 -5.55 -1.87
C ILE A 68 -7.71 -5.09 -1.23
N GLY A 69 -7.70 -4.72 0.05
CA GLY A 69 -8.90 -4.22 0.73
C GLY A 69 -9.45 -2.94 0.07
N ARG A 70 -8.57 -2.03 -0.33
CA ARG A 70 -8.95 -0.79 -1.03
C ARG A 70 -9.41 -0.98 -2.46
N ALA A 71 -8.91 -2.00 -3.16
CA ALA A 71 -9.37 -2.33 -4.49
C ALA A 71 -10.84 -2.79 -4.48
N ILE A 72 -11.29 -3.45 -3.40
CA ILE A 72 -12.70 -3.79 -3.20
C ILE A 72 -13.56 -2.52 -3.11
N MET A 73 -13.09 -1.49 -2.40
CA MET A 73 -13.79 -0.20 -2.25
C MET A 73 -14.02 0.53 -3.59
N MET A 74 -13.23 0.23 -4.63
CA MET A 74 -13.47 0.76 -5.99
C MET A 74 -14.78 0.23 -6.59
N THR A 75 -15.23 -0.95 -6.15
CA THR A 75 -16.42 -1.64 -6.66
C THR A 75 -17.64 -1.49 -5.76
N THR A 76 -17.44 -0.98 -4.54
CA THR A 76 -18.47 -0.79 -3.52
C THR A 76 -18.55 0.69 -3.13
N ASP A 77 -18.42 1.01 -1.84
CA ASP A 77 -18.30 2.35 -1.31
C ASP A 77 -17.11 2.44 -0.34
N SER A 78 -16.70 3.66 -0.02
CA SER A 78 -15.53 3.95 0.84
C SER A 78 -15.71 3.57 2.32
N ASN A 79 -16.88 3.11 2.74
CA ASN A 79 -17.18 2.61 4.08
C ASN A 79 -17.32 1.09 4.13
N THR A 80 -17.03 0.38 3.04
CA THR A 80 -16.99 -1.08 3.03
C THR A 80 -15.72 -1.58 3.70
N PHE A 81 -15.85 -2.12 4.91
CA PHE A 81 -14.73 -2.71 5.65
C PHE A 81 -14.79 -4.24 5.60
N GLY A 82 -13.64 -4.86 5.32
CA GLY A 82 -13.47 -6.31 5.31
C GLY A 82 -12.28 -6.73 6.18
N VAL A 83 -12.26 -8.00 6.57
CA VAL A 83 -11.12 -8.61 7.26
C VAL A 83 -10.52 -9.68 6.36
N THR A 84 -9.20 -9.68 6.25
CA THR A 84 -8.47 -10.65 5.43
C THR A 84 -8.53 -12.03 6.07
N VAL A 85 -9.18 -12.97 5.40
CA VAL A 85 -9.27 -14.38 5.86
C VAL A 85 -8.02 -15.16 5.46
N ASN A 86 -7.46 -14.86 4.29
CA ASN A 86 -6.26 -15.50 3.78
C ASN A 86 -5.46 -14.51 2.93
N LEU A 87 -4.14 -14.52 3.12
CA LEU A 87 -3.20 -13.78 2.29
C LEU A 87 -2.07 -14.74 1.88
N ASN A 88 -1.90 -14.94 0.57
CA ASN A 88 -0.80 -15.73 0.02
C ASN A 88 0.15 -14.81 -0.74
N VAL A 89 1.38 -14.68 -0.25
CA VAL A 89 2.40 -13.80 -0.83
C VAL A 89 3.61 -14.63 -1.27
N ARG A 90 4.07 -14.41 -2.50
CA ARG A 90 5.31 -14.98 -3.02
C ARG A 90 6.31 -13.86 -3.32
N TYR A 91 7.40 -13.83 -2.57
CA TYR A 91 8.47 -12.85 -2.72
C TYR A 91 9.44 -13.28 -3.83
N ILE A 92 9.57 -12.45 -4.87
CA ILE A 92 10.38 -12.79 -6.07
C ILE A 92 11.74 -12.10 -6.06
N LYS A 93 11.79 -10.83 -5.64
CA LYS A 93 13.00 -10.00 -5.60
C LYS A 93 13.02 -9.17 -4.31
N PRO A 94 14.22 -8.84 -3.79
CA PRO A 94 14.33 -7.90 -2.69
C PRO A 94 13.80 -6.52 -3.11
N VAL A 95 13.18 -5.81 -2.17
CA VAL A 95 12.66 -4.46 -2.37
C VAL A 95 13.66 -3.46 -1.76
N PRO A 96 14.24 -2.54 -2.57
CA PRO A 96 15.21 -1.57 -2.06
C PRO A 96 14.55 -0.51 -1.18
N LEU A 97 15.35 0.11 -0.31
CA LEU A 97 14.96 1.26 0.49
C LEU A 97 15.25 2.58 -0.24
N GLY A 98 14.55 3.65 0.15
CA GLY A 98 14.84 5.03 -0.26
C GLY A 98 14.39 5.41 -1.67
N SER A 99 13.78 4.49 -2.42
CA SER A 99 13.15 4.76 -3.72
C SER A 99 11.63 4.63 -3.61
N GLU A 100 10.89 5.57 -4.22
CA GLU A 100 9.44 5.44 -4.35
C GLU A 100 9.10 4.21 -5.21
N LEU A 101 8.11 3.45 -4.75
CA LEU A 101 7.57 2.25 -5.39
C LEU A 101 6.17 2.52 -5.93
#